data_AF-B5XR47-F1
#
_entry.id   AF-B5XR47-F1
#
_cell.length_a   1.000
_cell.length_b   1.000
_cell.length_c   1.000
_cell.angle_alpha   90.00
_cell.angle_beta   90.00
_cell.angle_gamma   90.00
#
_symmetry.space_group_name_H-M   'P 1'
#
loop_
_entity.id
_entity.type
_entity.pdbx_description
1 polymer ?
#
loop_
_entity_poly.entity_id
_entity_poly.type
_entity_poly.pdbx_seq_one_letter_code
_entity_poly.pdbx_strand_id
1 'polypeptide(L)'
;MYDIAFCIEAIMNSNVLTQIGIWSNVCSAFFAMVTAIIALIALNQWKKQYEENKFLRFVDAIIEYNNCLIRAPKLMADDKDNFHRKSLSVAGNEMNMRWLICLKTKRGRKNEALIEAMKSITINHVSFLEGKTSKLELAMDSIVPIAFHSK
;
A
#
# COMPACT_ATOMS: atom_id res chain seq x y z
N MET A 1 24.42 -39.26 63.00
CA MET A 1 25.45 -38.52 62.23
C MET A 1 25.16 -38.53 60.71
N TYR A 2 23.98 -38.96 60.25
CA TYR A 2 23.60 -39.02 58.82
C TYR A 2 22.72 -37.85 58.35
N ASP A 3 22.08 -37.10 59.27
CA ASP A 3 21.18 -35.99 58.94
C ASP A 3 21.87 -34.79 58.27
N ILE A 4 23.11 -34.46 58.69
CA ILE A 4 23.80 -33.27 58.20
C ILE A 4 24.24 -33.45 56.74
N ALA A 5 24.72 -34.64 56.37
CA ALA A 5 25.15 -34.94 55.00
C ALA A 5 23.96 -34.94 54.02
N PHE A 6 22.84 -35.56 54.42
CA PHE A 6 21.62 -35.56 53.62
C PHE A 6 21.03 -34.15 53.44
N CYS A 7 21.05 -33.33 54.49
CA CYS A 7 20.63 -31.93 54.41
C CYS A 7 21.52 -31.10 53.47
N ILE A 8 22.84 -31.29 53.50
CA ILE A 8 23.77 -30.57 52.61
C ILE A 8 23.53 -30.95 51.14
N GLU A 9 23.30 -32.23 50.85
CA GLU A 9 23.05 -32.71 49.49
C GLU A 9 21.69 -32.22 48.93
N ALA A 10 20.65 -32.17 49.78
CA ALA A 10 19.35 -31.59 49.43
C ALA A 10 19.43 -30.07 49.17
N ILE A 11 20.23 -29.34 49.95
CA ILE A 11 20.48 -27.90 49.77
C ILE A 11 21.29 -27.64 48.48
N MET A 12 22.28 -28.49 48.18
CA MET A 12 23.03 -28.39 46.91
C MET A 12 22.13 -28.64 45.70
N ASN A 13 21.28 -29.66 45.72
CA ASN A 13 20.36 -29.95 44.61
C ASN A 13 19.29 -28.87 44.41
N SER A 14 18.76 -28.28 45.48
CA SER A 14 17.80 -27.18 45.38
C SER A 14 18.44 -25.89 44.82
N ASN A 15 19.70 -25.61 45.16
CA ASN A 15 20.47 -24.50 44.61
C ASN A 15 20.79 -24.69 43.12
N VAL A 16 21.08 -25.92 42.68
CA VAL A 16 21.31 -26.21 41.25
C VAL A 16 20.02 -26.07 40.44
N LEU A 17 18.89 -26.60 40.93
CA LEU A 17 17.59 -26.48 40.27
C LEU A 17 17.12 -25.03 40.16
N THR A 18 17.34 -24.22 41.20
CA THR A 18 17.01 -22.78 41.15
C THR A 18 17.90 -22.03 40.17
N GLN A 19 19.20 -22.34 40.07
CA GLN A 19 20.07 -21.75 39.05
C GLN A 19 19.64 -22.14 37.62
N ILE A 20 19.30 -23.40 37.36
CA ILE A 20 18.78 -23.85 36.05
C ILE A 20 17.48 -23.11 35.70
N GLY A 21 16.57 -22.95 36.67
CA GLY A 21 15.33 -22.18 36.50
C GLY A 21 15.58 -20.70 36.15
N ILE A 22 16.55 -20.07 36.82
CA ILE A 22 16.94 -18.68 36.52
C ILE A 22 17.51 -18.57 35.10
N TRP A 23 18.44 -19.44 34.71
CA TRP A 23 19.01 -19.44 33.35
C TRP A 23 17.97 -19.73 32.26
N SER A 24 17.06 -20.67 32.52
CA SER A 24 15.93 -20.95 31.62
C SER A 24 15.05 -19.70 31.40
N ASN A 25 14.78 -18.94 32.46
CA ASN A 25 14.01 -17.69 32.39
C ASN A 25 14.77 -16.58 31.66
N VAL A 26 16.08 -16.48 31.87
CA VAL A 26 16.93 -15.50 31.16
C VAL A 26 16.98 -15.82 29.66
N CYS A 27 17.17 -17.09 29.30
CA CYS A 27 17.16 -17.52 27.90
C CYS A 27 15.81 -17.27 27.23
N SER A 28 14.69 -17.62 27.89
CA SER A 28 13.35 -17.38 27.32
C SER A 28 13.04 -15.89 27.16
N ALA A 29 13.45 -15.05 28.12
CA ALA A 29 13.33 -13.59 28.03
C ALA A 29 14.17 -13.02 26.86
N PHE A 30 15.38 -13.54 26.65
CA PHE A 30 16.22 -13.14 25.53
C PHE A 30 15.58 -13.48 24.17
N PHE A 31 15.07 -14.70 24.01
CA PHE A 31 14.38 -15.10 22.77
C PHE A 31 13.08 -14.33 22.55
N ALA A 32 12.33 -14.02 23.61
CA ALA A 32 11.15 -13.18 23.53
C ALA A 32 11.51 -11.76 23.03
N MET A 33 12.61 -11.18 23.54
CA MET A 33 13.11 -9.88 23.08
C MET A 33 13.52 -9.90 21.61
N VAL A 34 14.26 -10.92 21.17
CA VAL A 34 14.65 -11.08 19.75
C VAL A 34 13.40 -11.21 18.86
N THR A 35 12.42 -11.99 19.29
CA THR A 35 11.15 -12.18 18.56
C THR A 35 10.38 -10.86 18.45
N ALA A 36 10.34 -10.06 19.52
CA ALA A 36 9.71 -8.74 19.50
C ALA A 36 10.41 -7.78 18.52
N ILE A 37 11.74 -7.81 18.45
CA ILE A 37 12.50 -7.00 17.48
C ILE A 37 12.17 -7.43 16.04
N ILE A 38 12.16 -8.74 15.76
CA ILE A 38 11.81 -9.26 14.44
C ILE A 38 10.37 -8.88 14.07
N ALA A 39 9.43 -8.98 15.00
CA ALA A 39 8.04 -8.59 14.78
C ALA A 39 7.91 -7.10 14.43
N LEU A 40 8.65 -6.21 15.11
CA LEU A 40 8.68 -4.78 14.79
C LEU A 40 9.25 -4.50 13.39
N ILE A 41 10.32 -5.19 13.00
CA ILE A 41 10.90 -5.07 11.66
C ILE A 41 9.90 -5.53 10.60
N ALA A 42 9.26 -6.69 10.82
CA ALA A 42 8.26 -7.25 9.91
C ALA A 42 7.05 -6.32 9.75
N LEU A 43 6.55 -5.74 10.84
CA LEU A 43 5.45 -4.77 10.80
C LEU A 43 5.83 -3.51 10.00
N ASN A 44 7.04 -3.01 10.17
CA ASN A 44 7.54 -1.86 9.41
C ASN A 44 7.67 -2.16 7.91
N GLN A 45 8.16 -3.35 7.55
CA GLN A 45 8.22 -3.78 6.15
C GLN A 45 6.82 -3.94 5.54
N TRP A 46 5.90 -4.58 6.27
CA TRP A 46 4.52 -4.76 5.84
C TRP A 46 3.84 -3.41 5.57
N LYS A 47 4.04 -2.42 6.46
CA LYS A 47 3.49 -1.07 6.27
C LYS A 47 4.01 -0.40 5.00
N LYS A 48 5.32 -0.53 4.71
CA LYS A 48 5.92 0.01 3.48
C LYS A 48 5.33 -0.65 2.23
N GLN A 49 5.28 -1.99 2.21
CA GLN A 49 4.69 -2.74 1.10
C GLN A 49 3.21 -2.41 0.90
N TYR A 50 2.47 -2.19 1.99
CA TYR A 50 1.07 -1.79 1.93
C TYR A 50 0.88 -0.41 1.30
N GLU A 51 1.76 0.56 1.58
CA GLU A 51 1.76 1.86 0.91
C GLU A 51 2.14 1.75 -0.58
N GLU A 52 3.14 0.94 -0.91
CA GLU A 52 3.55 0.70 -2.31
C GLU A 52 2.45 0.02 -3.13
N ASN A 53 1.77 -0.99 -2.56
CA ASN A 53 0.68 -1.69 -3.24
C ASN A 53 -0.48 -0.73 -3.58
N LYS A 54 -0.80 0.22 -2.69
CA LYS A 54 -1.81 1.27 -2.99
C LYS A 54 -1.40 2.13 -4.18
N PHE A 55 -0.11 2.46 -4.28
CA PHE A 55 0.41 3.23 -5.41
C PHE A 55 0.35 2.43 -6.71
N LEU A 56 0.77 1.15 -6.68
CA LEU A 56 0.69 0.27 -7.86
C LEU A 56 -0.75 0.12 -8.36
N ARG A 57 -1.71 -0.12 -7.47
CA ARG A 57 -3.13 -0.20 -7.84
C ARG A 57 -3.67 1.10 -8.46
N PHE A 58 -3.11 2.25 -8.08
CA PHE A 58 -3.45 3.52 -8.71
C PHE A 58 -2.85 3.62 -10.12
N VAL A 59 -1.61 3.19 -10.31
CA VAL A 59 -0.97 3.11 -11.63
C VAL A 59 -1.74 2.15 -12.56
N ASP A 60 -2.16 0.98 -12.06
CA ASP A 60 -2.97 0.04 -12.82
C ASP A 60 -4.30 0.66 -13.27
N ALA A 61 -4.95 1.44 -12.39
CA ALA A 61 -6.18 2.14 -12.72
C ALA A 61 -5.97 3.25 -13.77
N ILE A 62 -4.83 3.95 -13.76
CA ILE A 62 -4.46 4.91 -14.81
C ILE A 62 -4.33 4.19 -16.16
N ILE A 63 -3.65 3.04 -16.18
CA ILE A 63 -3.45 2.25 -17.39
C ILE A 63 -4.79 1.77 -17.94
N GLU A 64 -5.66 1.24 -17.08
CA GLU A 64 -6.98 0.76 -17.49
C GLU A 64 -7.87 1.90 -18.02
N TYR A 65 -7.82 3.06 -17.37
CA TYR A 65 -8.49 4.25 -17.86
C TYR A 65 -7.97 4.69 -19.23
N ASN A 66 -6.65 4.66 -19.45
CA ASN A 66 -6.05 4.97 -20.74
C ASN A 66 -6.48 3.98 -21.83
N ASN A 67 -6.53 2.68 -21.50
CA ASN A 67 -7.00 1.65 -22.43
C ASN A 67 -8.46 1.86 -22.83
N CYS A 68 -9.32 2.24 -21.88
CA CYS A 68 -10.71 2.60 -22.16
C CYS A 68 -10.79 3.84 -23.05
N LEU A 69 -9.90 4.81 -22.85
CA LEU A 69 -9.88 6.05 -23.62
C LEU A 69 -9.44 5.84 -25.06
N ILE A 70 -8.40 5.05 -25.31
CA ILE A 70 -7.92 4.70 -26.66
C ILE A 70 -9.02 4.02 -27.49
N ARG A 71 -9.89 3.24 -26.83
CA ARG A 71 -11.01 2.55 -27.48
C ARG A 71 -12.24 3.44 -27.69
N ALA A 72 -12.31 4.57 -26.99
CA ALA A 72 -13.47 5.45 -27.07
C ALA A 72 -13.48 6.24 -28.39
N PRO A 73 -14.66 6.57 -28.91
CA PRO A 73 -14.76 7.44 -30.07
C PRO A 73 -14.25 8.84 -29.74
N LYS A 74 -13.72 9.55 -30.75
CA LYS A 74 -13.25 10.94 -30.61
C LYS A 74 -14.36 11.88 -30.12
N LEU A 75 -15.60 11.61 -30.50
CA LEU A 75 -16.76 12.33 -30.00
C LEU A 75 -17.67 11.34 -29.28
N MET A 76 -18.01 11.65 -28.04
CA MET A 76 -18.96 10.86 -27.25
C MET A 76 -20.38 10.86 -27.81
N ALA A 77 -20.68 11.73 -28.77
CA ALA A 77 -21.93 11.71 -29.53
C ALA A 77 -22.02 10.51 -30.49
N ASP A 78 -20.87 9.94 -30.89
CA ASP A 78 -20.81 8.81 -31.83
C ASP A 78 -21.04 7.45 -31.14
N ASP A 79 -21.07 7.42 -29.80
CA ASP A 79 -21.30 6.22 -28.98
C ASP A 79 -22.80 5.93 -28.82
N LYS A 80 -23.45 5.46 -29.91
CA LYS A 80 -24.91 5.23 -29.98
C LYS A 80 -25.45 4.31 -28.87
N ASP A 81 -24.66 3.33 -28.45
CA ASP A 81 -25.05 2.33 -27.44
C ASP A 81 -24.59 2.70 -26.02
N ASN A 82 -23.96 3.87 -25.82
CA ASN A 82 -23.36 4.32 -24.56
C ASN A 82 -22.35 3.33 -23.93
N PHE A 83 -21.81 2.40 -24.72
CA PHE A 83 -20.91 1.35 -24.25
C PHE A 83 -19.58 1.96 -23.76
N HIS A 84 -18.98 2.83 -24.57
CA HIS A 84 -17.71 3.47 -24.26
C HIS A 84 -17.87 4.50 -23.15
N ARG A 85 -18.96 5.27 -23.16
CA ARG A 85 -19.32 6.22 -22.10
C ARG A 85 -19.41 5.53 -20.75
N LYS A 86 -20.08 4.37 -20.68
CA LYS A 86 -20.18 3.58 -19.45
C LYS A 86 -18.83 3.04 -19.01
N SER A 87 -18.06 2.44 -19.94
CA SER A 87 -16.73 1.90 -19.64
C SER A 87 -15.77 2.98 -19.09
N LEU A 88 -15.74 4.14 -19.74
CA LEU A 88 -14.91 5.27 -19.31
C LEU A 88 -15.35 5.85 -17.98
N SER A 89 -16.66 5.94 -17.73
CA SER A 89 -17.16 6.43 -16.43
C SER A 89 -16.76 5.49 -15.29
N VAL A 90 -16.84 4.17 -15.50
CA VAL A 90 -16.41 3.17 -14.52
C VAL A 90 -14.90 3.26 -14.29
N ALA A 91 -14.10 3.27 -15.35
CA ALA A 91 -12.64 3.35 -15.24
C ALA A 91 -12.18 4.68 -14.62
N GLY A 92 -12.82 5.80 -14.98
CA GLY A 92 -12.53 7.13 -14.45
C GLY A 92 -12.85 7.24 -12.96
N ASN A 93 -13.99 6.68 -12.54
CA ASN A 93 -14.34 6.58 -11.12
C ASN A 93 -13.36 5.70 -10.34
N GLU A 94 -12.98 4.55 -10.88
CA GLU A 94 -11.99 3.67 -10.24
C GLU A 94 -10.65 4.38 -10.09
N MET A 95 -10.16 5.05 -11.15
CA MET A 95 -8.95 5.86 -11.10
C MET A 95 -9.04 6.95 -10.02
N ASN A 96 -10.15 7.69 -9.94
CA ASN A 96 -10.34 8.74 -8.94
C ASN A 96 -10.41 8.17 -7.50
N MET A 97 -11.08 7.04 -7.30
CA MET A 97 -11.13 6.36 -6.00
C MET A 97 -9.74 5.87 -5.56
N ARG A 98 -8.97 5.28 -6.48
CA ARG A 98 -7.59 4.85 -6.21
C ARG A 98 -6.68 6.03 -5.94
N TRP A 99 -6.88 7.15 -6.62
CA TRP A 99 -6.18 8.40 -6.37
C TRP A 99 -6.43 8.93 -4.95
N LEU A 100 -7.69 8.99 -4.50
CA LEU A 100 -8.05 9.41 -3.14
C LEU A 100 -7.41 8.52 -2.06
N ILE A 101 -7.25 7.22 -2.34
CA ILE A 101 -6.52 6.30 -1.46
C ILE A 101 -5.01 6.59 -1.50
N CYS A 102 -4.45 6.81 -2.68
CA CYS A 102 -3.04 7.14 -2.88
C CYS A 102 -2.66 8.45 -2.19
N LEU A 103 -3.52 9.47 -2.23
CA LEU A 103 -3.36 10.75 -1.53
C LEU A 103 -3.17 10.60 -0.02
N LYS A 104 -3.66 9.52 0.60
CA LYS A 104 -3.45 9.28 2.04
C LYS A 104 -2.08 8.67 2.35
N THR A 105 -1.33 8.23 1.34
CA THR A 105 0.01 7.63 1.50
C THR A 105 1.09 8.72 1.62
N LYS A 106 2.31 8.34 2.03
CA LYS A 106 3.43 9.29 2.07
C LYS A 106 3.82 9.79 0.68
N ARG A 107 3.75 8.92 -0.34
CA ARG A 107 4.14 9.22 -1.73
C ARG A 107 3.13 10.16 -2.40
N GLY A 108 1.83 9.87 -2.27
CA GLY A 108 0.78 10.70 -2.86
C GLY A 108 0.75 12.13 -2.32
N ARG A 109 1.02 12.35 -1.02
CA ARG A 109 1.03 13.69 -0.41
C ARG A 109 2.18 14.59 -0.87
N LYS A 110 3.29 13.99 -1.30
CA LYS A 110 4.51 14.74 -1.66
C LYS A 110 4.59 15.10 -3.14
N ASN A 111 3.69 14.55 -3.95
CA ASN A 111 3.75 14.70 -5.40
C ASN A 111 2.73 15.74 -5.89
N GLU A 112 3.10 17.01 -5.78
CA GLU A 112 2.27 18.15 -6.21
C GLU A 112 1.94 18.11 -7.71
N ALA A 113 2.90 17.72 -8.55
CA ALA A 113 2.69 17.57 -9.99
C ALA A 113 1.60 16.54 -10.31
N LEU A 114 1.59 15.41 -9.61
CA LEU A 114 0.55 14.38 -9.77
C LEU A 114 -0.80 14.86 -9.23
N ILE A 115 -0.82 15.67 -8.17
CA ILE A 115 -2.05 16.28 -7.65
C ILE A 115 -2.67 17.22 -8.69
N GLU A 116 -1.89 18.11 -9.29
CA GLU A 116 -2.38 19.01 -10.34
C GLU A 116 -2.80 18.26 -11.60
N ALA A 117 -2.01 17.28 -12.03
CA ALA A 117 -2.36 16.45 -13.18
C ALA A 117 -3.70 15.72 -12.95
N MET A 118 -3.90 15.11 -11.78
CA MET A 118 -5.17 14.41 -11.47
C MET A 118 -6.38 15.36 -11.42
N LYS A 119 -6.21 16.60 -10.91
CA LYS A 119 -7.28 17.61 -10.96
C LYS A 119 -7.66 17.96 -12.40
N SER A 120 -6.66 18.21 -13.24
CA SER A 120 -6.85 18.52 -14.67
C SER A 120 -7.57 17.37 -15.39
N ILE A 121 -7.14 16.12 -15.17
CA ILE A 121 -7.76 14.95 -15.79
C ILE A 121 -9.21 14.77 -15.34
N THR A 122 -9.50 14.99 -14.06
CA THR A 122 -10.88 14.87 -13.55
C THR A 122 -11.82 15.88 -14.23
N ILE A 123 -11.39 17.13 -14.39
CA ILE A 123 -12.16 18.18 -15.07
C ILE A 123 -12.37 17.85 -16.55
N ASN A 124 -11.29 17.44 -17.22
CA ASN A 124 -11.33 17.09 -18.62
C ASN A 124 -12.20 15.83 -18.86
N HIS A 125 -12.16 14.85 -17.96
CA HIS A 125 -12.93 13.62 -18.04
C HIS A 125 -14.44 13.91 -18.06
N VAL A 126 -14.91 14.74 -17.13
CA VAL A 126 -16.32 15.17 -17.09
C VAL A 126 -16.68 15.90 -18.37
N SER A 127 -15.83 16.82 -18.83
CA SER A 127 -16.06 17.59 -20.06
C SER A 127 -16.15 16.70 -21.30
N PHE A 128 -15.35 15.64 -21.36
CA PHE A 128 -15.34 14.67 -22.47
C PHE A 128 -16.59 13.80 -22.45
N LEU A 129 -16.99 13.29 -21.27
CA LEU A 129 -18.24 12.55 -21.13
C LEU A 129 -19.46 13.42 -21.49
N GLU A 130 -19.44 14.71 -21.16
CA GLU A 130 -20.51 15.65 -21.57
C GLU A 130 -20.49 15.99 -23.06
N GLY A 131 -19.47 15.55 -23.81
CA GLY A 131 -19.32 15.85 -25.24
C GLY A 131 -18.85 17.28 -25.53
N LYS A 132 -18.37 18.01 -24.51
CA LYS A 132 -17.86 19.40 -24.64
C LYS A 132 -16.43 19.45 -25.19
N THR A 133 -15.66 18.39 -25.01
CA THR A 133 -14.29 18.26 -25.51
C THR A 133 -14.14 17.01 -26.38
N SER A 134 -13.26 17.08 -27.39
CA SER A 134 -13.11 16.04 -28.43
C SER A 134 -11.85 15.19 -28.31
N LYS A 135 -10.92 15.53 -27.40
CA LYS A 135 -9.70 14.74 -27.16
C LYS A 135 -9.24 14.84 -25.72
N LEU A 136 -9.40 13.75 -24.97
CA LEU A 136 -8.85 13.62 -23.63
C LEU A 136 -7.43 13.05 -23.60
N GLU A 137 -6.99 12.45 -24.71
CA GLU A 137 -5.71 11.73 -24.85
C GLU A 137 -4.51 12.60 -24.43
N LEU A 138 -4.54 13.89 -24.78
CA LEU A 138 -3.50 14.88 -24.44
C LEU A 138 -3.32 15.12 -22.94
N ALA A 139 -4.36 14.90 -22.12
CA ALA A 139 -4.27 15.09 -20.68
C ALA A 139 -3.61 13.87 -19.98
N MET A 140 -3.75 12.67 -20.56
CA MET A 140 -3.24 11.42 -20.01
C MET A 140 -1.75 11.18 -20.28
N ASP A 141 -1.22 11.66 -21.41
CA ASP A 141 0.19 11.50 -21.80
C ASP A 141 1.17 12.05 -20.75
N SER A 142 0.74 13.04 -19.95
CA SER A 142 1.55 13.61 -18.88
C SER A 142 1.52 12.77 -17.60
N ILE A 143 0.43 12.06 -17.29
CA ILE A 143 0.23 11.48 -15.96
C ILE A 143 0.95 10.16 -15.75
N VAL A 144 1.07 9.36 -16.81
CA VAL A 144 1.84 8.11 -16.81
C VAL A 144 3.31 8.40 -16.49
N PRO A 145 4.04 9.25 -17.23
CA PRO A 145 5.43 9.56 -16.91
C PRO A 145 5.59 10.27 -15.57
N ILE A 146 4.66 11.15 -15.15
CA ILE A 146 4.71 11.78 -13.82
C ILE A 146 4.57 10.73 -12.70
N ALA A 147 3.66 9.75 -12.85
CA ALA A 147 3.50 8.67 -11.89
C ALA A 147 4.73 7.76 -11.83
N PHE A 148 5.33 7.43 -12.98
CA PHE A 148 6.52 6.55 -13.03
C PHE A 148 7.83 7.24 -12.62
N HIS A 149 7.97 8.57 -12.82
CA HIS A 149 9.19 9.31 -12.51
C HIS A 149 9.16 10.08 -11.17
N SER A 150 8.02 10.08 -10.49
CA SER A 150 7.85 10.53 -9.11
C SER A 150 8.65 9.65 -8.14
N LYS A 151 9.91 9.99 -7.87
CA LYS A 151 10.70 9.39 -6.79
C LYS A 151 10.29 9.94 -5.42
#